data_AF-A0A5C8C423-F1
#
_entry.id   AF-A0A5C8C423-F1
#
_cell.length_a   1.000
_cell.length_b   1.000
_cell.length_c   1.000
_cell.angle_alpha   90.00
_cell.angle_beta   90.00
_cell.angle_gamma   90.00
#
_symmetry.space_group_name_H-M   'P 1'
#
loop_
_entity.id
_entity.type
_entity.pdbx_description
1 polymer ?
#
loop_
_entity_poly.entity_id
_entity_poly.type
_entity_poly.pdbx_seq_one_letter_code
_entity_poly.pdbx_strand_id
1 'polypeptide(L)'
;MKKIILILSIMGFSNSYAINPDQEYMMFLKKYEQLSNAADFEGLEMYADDAKIHSKVTAADGIERTTSMSGKKLKELNLENSEIIKKMAYQINHTNVKIIRNQNSAKITASKYNNMDCYTDNDYYM
;
A
#
# COMPACT_ATOMS: atom_id res chain seq x y z
N MET A 1 21.42 -45.63 -44.38
CA MET A 1 21.97 -44.46 -43.66
C MET A 1 20.92 -43.95 -42.68
N LYS A 2 21.15 -44.10 -41.37
CA LYS A 2 20.21 -43.72 -40.30
C LYS A 2 20.31 -42.21 -40.06
N LYS A 3 19.22 -41.46 -40.22
CA LYS A 3 19.11 -40.08 -39.74
C LYS A 3 18.62 -40.13 -38.29
N ILE A 4 19.50 -39.80 -37.35
CA ILE A 4 19.13 -39.55 -35.95
C ILE A 4 18.77 -38.08 -35.86
N ILE A 5 17.48 -37.78 -35.67
CA ILE A 5 17.00 -36.44 -35.34
C ILE A 5 17.06 -36.34 -33.81
N LEU A 6 17.97 -35.53 -33.31
CA LEU A 6 18.09 -35.24 -31.88
C LEU A 6 17.14 -34.09 -31.55
N ILE A 7 15.97 -34.40 -30.97
CA ILE A 7 15.05 -33.39 -30.43
C ILE A 7 15.54 -33.06 -29.02
N LEU A 8 16.24 -31.94 -28.88
CA LEU A 8 16.67 -31.42 -27.58
C LEU A 8 15.48 -30.71 -26.93
N SER A 9 14.68 -31.44 -26.15
CA SER A 9 13.64 -30.85 -25.29
C SER A 9 14.28 -30.06 -24.16
N ILE A 10 14.37 -28.74 -24.34
CA ILE A 10 14.68 -27.80 -23.25
C ILE A 10 13.43 -27.69 -22.38
N MET A 11 13.30 -28.56 -21.38
CA MET A 11 12.38 -28.34 -20.28
C MET A 11 13.00 -27.25 -19.40
N GLY A 12 12.60 -26.00 -19.64
CA GLY A 12 12.86 -24.89 -18.73
C GLY A 12 12.13 -25.18 -17.42
N PHE A 13 12.86 -25.56 -16.38
CA PHE A 13 12.34 -25.63 -15.03
C PHE A 13 12.07 -24.19 -14.56
N SER A 14 10.81 -23.75 -14.67
CA SER A 14 10.34 -22.55 -14.02
C SER A 14 10.35 -22.80 -12.51
N ASN A 15 11.38 -22.29 -11.81
CA ASN A 15 11.39 -22.26 -10.36
C ASN A 15 10.30 -21.29 -9.90
N SER A 16 9.09 -21.81 -9.67
CA SER A 16 8.03 -21.09 -8.97
C SER A 16 8.46 -20.97 -7.51
N TYR A 17 9.04 -19.84 -7.13
CA TYR A 17 9.27 -19.53 -5.72
C TYR A 17 7.90 -19.24 -5.10
N ALA A 18 7.45 -20.11 -4.21
CA ALA A 18 6.27 -19.85 -3.40
C ALA A 18 6.58 -18.66 -2.48
N ILE A 19 6.03 -17.49 -2.81
CA ILE A 19 6.07 -16.32 -1.94
C ILE A 19 5.27 -16.66 -0.69
N ASN A 20 5.86 -16.50 0.49
CA ASN A 20 5.12 -16.65 1.74
C ASN A 20 4.08 -15.51 1.83
N PRO A 21 2.83 -15.76 2.25
CA PRO A 21 1.83 -14.71 2.48
C PRO A 21 2.35 -13.44 3.15
N ASP A 22 3.24 -13.54 4.16
CA ASP A 22 3.79 -12.35 4.83
C ASP A 22 4.65 -11.48 3.88
N GLN A 23 5.34 -12.11 2.92
CA GLN A 23 6.07 -11.38 1.88
C GLN A 23 5.11 -10.68 0.90
N GLU A 24 3.99 -11.31 0.57
CA GLU A 24 2.97 -10.70 -0.28
C GLU A 24 2.38 -9.43 0.35
N TYR A 25 2.02 -9.49 1.63
CA TYR A 25 1.52 -8.31 2.37
C TYR A 25 2.59 -7.21 2.52
N MET A 26 3.87 -7.60 2.66
CA MET A 26 4.96 -6.62 2.66
C MET A 26 5.14 -5.95 1.29
N MET A 27 5.04 -6.73 0.20
CA MET A 27 5.07 -6.19 -1.16
C MET A 27 3.89 -5.25 -1.42
N PHE A 28 2.70 -5.60 -0.94
CA PHE A 28 1.52 -4.74 -0.97
C PHE A 28 1.80 -3.40 -0.28
N LEU A 29 2.29 -3.41 0.97
CA LEU A 29 2.60 -2.19 1.70
C LEU A 29 3.67 -1.33 1.00
N LYS A 30 4.68 -1.96 0.40
CA LYS A 30 5.73 -1.24 -0.33
C LYS A 30 5.23 -0.63 -1.63
N LYS A 31 4.34 -1.31 -2.36
CA LYS A 31 3.67 -0.74 -3.53
C LYS A 31 2.75 0.42 -3.14
N TYR A 32 2.02 0.31 -2.02
CA TYR A 32 1.22 1.41 -1.46
C TYR A 32 2.09 2.63 -1.13
N GLU A 33 3.21 2.43 -0.44
CA GLU A 33 4.18 3.49 -0.10
C GLU A 33 4.72 4.17 -1.37
N GLN A 34 5.12 3.38 -2.36
CA GLN A 34 5.62 3.88 -3.65
C GLN A 34 4.58 4.75 -4.38
N LEU A 35 3.35 4.24 -4.52
CA LEU A 35 2.28 4.96 -5.23
C LEU A 35 1.88 6.24 -4.50
N SER A 36 1.81 6.19 -3.16
CA SER A 36 1.54 7.37 -2.33
C SER A 36 2.62 8.43 -2.54
N ASN A 37 3.90 8.06 -2.46
CA ASN A 37 5.02 8.98 -2.63
C ASN A 37 5.15 9.57 -4.04
N ALA A 38 4.60 8.88 -5.04
CA ALA A 38 4.54 9.37 -6.42
C ALA A 38 3.29 10.22 -6.71
N ALA A 39 2.37 10.38 -5.74
CA ALA A 39 1.04 10.92 -5.95
C ALA A 39 0.32 10.27 -7.14
N ASP A 40 0.52 8.96 -7.32
CA ASP A 40 -0.03 8.17 -8.41
C ASP A 40 -1.43 7.67 -8.05
N PHE A 41 -2.42 7.95 -8.92
CA PHE A 41 -3.81 7.57 -8.69
C PHE A 41 -4.06 6.07 -8.76
N GLU A 42 -3.13 5.26 -9.30
CA GLU A 42 -3.20 3.80 -9.11
C GLU A 42 -3.23 3.41 -7.62
N GLY A 43 -2.65 4.25 -6.73
CA GLY A 43 -2.72 4.05 -5.29
C GLY A 43 -4.14 4.14 -4.72
N LEU A 44 -5.04 4.87 -5.39
CA LEU A 44 -6.44 4.96 -5.00
C LEU A 44 -7.20 3.66 -5.28
N GLU A 45 -6.83 2.92 -6.32
CA GLU A 45 -7.45 1.63 -6.68
C GLU A 45 -7.10 0.52 -5.68
N MET A 46 -6.09 0.73 -4.82
CA MET A 46 -5.80 -0.18 -3.72
C MET A 46 -6.87 -0.15 -2.61
N TYR A 47 -7.74 0.86 -2.59
CA TYR A 47 -8.87 0.93 -1.67
C TYR A 47 -10.12 0.30 -2.28
N ALA A 48 -10.74 -0.62 -1.55
CA ALA A 48 -12.10 -1.06 -1.83
C ALA A 48 -13.08 0.12 -1.63
N ASP A 49 -14.15 0.19 -2.42
CA ASP A 49 -15.11 1.30 -2.34
C ASP A 49 -15.81 1.40 -0.98
N ASP A 50 -15.97 0.26 -0.30
CA ASP A 50 -16.54 0.12 1.04
C ASP A 50 -15.49 0.14 2.16
N ALA A 51 -14.21 0.35 1.84
CA ALA A 51 -13.15 0.49 2.83
C ALA A 51 -13.49 1.60 3.83
N LYS A 52 -13.18 1.38 5.11
CA LYS A 52 -13.41 2.37 6.18
C LYS A 52 -12.10 3.07 6.48
N ILE A 53 -11.98 4.32 6.05
CA ILE A 53 -10.82 5.15 6.35
C ILE A 53 -11.16 6.01 7.56
N HIS A 54 -10.35 5.87 8.60
CA HIS A 54 -10.42 6.67 9.81
C HIS A 54 -9.13 7.47 9.97
N SER A 55 -9.25 8.73 10.36
CA SER A 55 -8.09 9.53 10.78
C SER A 55 -8.41 10.29 12.04
N LYS A 56 -7.37 10.52 12.83
CA LYS A 56 -7.40 11.33 14.04
C LYS A 56 -6.23 12.29 13.98
N VAL A 57 -6.52 13.57 14.12
CA VAL A 57 -5.53 14.65 14.08
C VAL A 57 -5.75 15.55 15.29
N THR A 58 -4.68 15.82 16.03
CA THR A 58 -4.68 16.89 17.04
C THR A 58 -4.15 18.14 16.35
N ALA A 59 -4.99 19.16 16.17
CA ALA A 59 -4.53 20.37 15.49
C ALA A 59 -3.72 21.28 16.44
N ALA A 60 -3.19 22.38 15.90
CA ALA A 60 -2.39 23.35 16.64
C ALA A 60 -3.12 23.99 17.85
N ASP A 61 -4.46 24.01 17.83
CA ASP A 61 -5.30 24.48 18.94
C ASP A 61 -5.46 23.43 20.07
N GLY A 62 -4.87 22.24 19.92
CA GLY A 62 -5.02 21.12 20.85
C GLY A 62 -6.34 20.36 20.71
N ILE A 63 -7.22 20.76 19.78
CA ILE A 63 -8.51 20.10 19.56
C ILE A 63 -8.31 18.90 18.65
N GLU A 64 -8.73 17.75 19.16
CA GLU A 64 -8.80 16.50 18.40
C GLU A 64 -9.92 16.55 17.37
N ARG A 65 -9.58 16.19 16.13
CA ARG A 65 -10.50 16.07 15.01
C ARG A 65 -10.40 14.65 14.48
N THR A 66 -11.55 13.99 14.41
CA THR A 66 -11.67 12.66 13.84
C THR A 66 -12.43 12.74 12.53
N THR A 67 -11.95 12.05 11.50
CA THR A 67 -12.70 11.88 10.25
C THR A 67 -12.93 10.40 9.96
N SER A 68 -14.05 10.13 9.27
CA SER A 68 -14.40 8.80 8.80
C SER A 68 -15.00 8.95 7.40
N MET A 69 -14.51 8.15 6.45
CA MET A 69 -15.04 8.13 5.10
C MET A 69 -14.93 6.75 4.46
N SER A 70 -15.71 6.51 3.42
CA SER A 70 -15.59 5.32 2.59
C SER A 70 -14.42 5.43 1.62
N GLY A 71 -13.92 4.29 1.12
CA GLY A 71 -12.93 4.27 0.03
C GLY A 71 -13.43 4.99 -1.22
N LYS A 72 -14.71 4.82 -1.57
CA LYS A 72 -15.32 5.59 -2.66
C LYS A 72 -15.21 7.09 -2.45
N LYS A 73 -15.52 7.59 -1.25
CA LYS A 73 -15.43 9.03 -0.97
C LYS A 73 -13.99 9.52 -0.96
N LEU A 74 -13.04 8.71 -0.49
CA LEU A 74 -11.61 9.01 -0.57
C LEU A 74 -11.16 9.16 -2.02
N LYS A 75 -11.56 8.24 -2.91
CA LYS A 75 -11.25 8.28 -4.35
C LYS A 75 -11.78 9.57 -4.98
N GLU A 76 -13.06 9.88 -4.76
CA GLU A 76 -13.70 11.12 -5.25
C GLU A 76 -12.92 12.37 -4.80
N LEU A 77 -12.62 12.49 -3.49
CA LEU A 77 -11.91 13.64 -2.95
C LEU A 77 -10.49 13.79 -3.52
N ASN A 78 -9.76 12.69 -3.72
CA ASN A 78 -8.42 12.75 -4.29
C ASN A 78 -8.44 13.15 -5.77
N LEU A 79 -9.43 12.70 -6.53
CA LEU A 79 -9.59 13.08 -7.94
C LEU A 79 -9.97 14.57 -8.07
N GLU A 80 -10.92 15.04 -7.25
CA GLU A 80 -11.33 16.45 -7.17
C GLU A 80 -10.17 17.38 -6.84
N ASN A 81 -9.20 16.92 -6.02
CA ASN A 81 -8.07 17.70 -5.53
C ASN A 81 -6.73 17.29 -6.17
N SER A 82 -6.77 16.57 -7.28
CA SER A 82 -5.62 15.94 -7.93
C SER A 82 -4.44 16.89 -8.19
N GLU A 83 -4.72 18.08 -8.69
CA GLU A 83 -3.73 19.12 -8.98
C GLU A 83 -3.02 19.64 -7.72
N ILE A 84 -3.72 19.67 -6.58
CA ILE A 84 -3.14 20.09 -5.30
C ILE A 84 -2.26 18.97 -4.76
N ILE A 85 -2.77 17.74 -4.76
CA ILE A 85 -2.08 16.55 -4.24
C ILE A 85 -0.75 16.32 -4.97
N LYS A 86 -0.73 16.43 -6.30
CA LYS A 86 0.51 16.29 -7.10
C LYS A 86 1.58 17.34 -6.79
N LYS A 87 1.18 18.51 -6.29
CA LYS A 87 2.10 19.59 -5.91
C LYS A 87 2.58 19.46 -4.47
N MET A 88 1.90 18.65 -3.65
CA MET A 88 2.35 18.35 -2.30
C MET A 88 3.55 17.40 -2.41
N ALA A 89 4.73 17.88 -2.00
CA ALA A 89 5.95 17.06 -1.92
C ALA A 89 5.92 16.13 -0.69
N TYR A 90 4.79 15.45 -0.47
CA TYR A 90 4.61 14.57 0.68
C TYR A 90 5.26 13.20 0.41
N GLN A 91 5.91 12.65 1.43
CA GLN A 91 6.54 11.36 1.42
C GLN A 91 6.22 10.64 2.72
N ILE A 92 5.79 9.41 2.59
CA ILE A 92 5.54 8.48 3.68
C ILE A 92 6.57 7.36 3.70
N ASN A 93 6.83 6.86 4.90
CA ASN A 93 7.63 5.66 5.12
C ASN A 93 7.03 4.84 6.27
N HIS A 94 6.94 3.53 6.08
CA HIS A 94 6.53 2.59 7.13
C HIS A 94 7.73 1.87 7.74
N THR A 95 7.82 1.94 9.08
CA THR A 95 8.79 1.21 9.90
C THR A 95 8.06 0.36 10.94
N ASN A 96 8.78 -0.51 11.66
CA ASN A 96 8.21 -1.37 12.71
C ASN A 96 7.00 -2.19 12.26
N VAL A 97 7.00 -2.64 11.00
CA VAL A 97 5.85 -3.30 10.38
C VAL A 97 5.60 -4.67 11.02
N LYS A 98 4.35 -4.94 11.40
CA LYS A 98 3.88 -6.25 11.85
C LYS A 98 2.67 -6.67 11.04
N ILE A 99 2.67 -7.92 10.60
CA ILE A 99 1.57 -8.54 9.84
C ILE A 99 0.91 -9.59 10.73
N ILE A 100 -0.39 -9.46 10.93
CA ILE A 100 -1.21 -10.42 11.70
C ILE A 100 -2.22 -11.02 10.73
N ARG A 101 -2.05 -12.31 10.41
CA ARG A 101 -2.90 -13.02 9.45
C ARG A 101 -4.14 -13.62 10.12
N ASN A 102 -5.25 -13.54 9.41
CA ASN A 102 -6.49 -14.29 9.64
C ASN A 102 -6.74 -15.23 8.45
N GLN A 103 -7.83 -16.00 8.47
CA GLN A 103 -8.12 -16.98 7.40
C GLN A 103 -8.16 -16.37 6.00
N ASN A 104 -8.73 -15.16 5.85
CA ASN A 104 -8.95 -14.51 4.55
C ASN A 104 -8.47 -13.05 4.49
N SER A 105 -7.73 -12.60 5.51
CA SER A 105 -7.28 -11.22 5.60
C SER A 105 -6.00 -11.10 6.41
N ALA A 106 -5.33 -9.97 6.32
CA ALA A 106 -4.26 -9.61 7.23
C ALA A 106 -4.49 -8.20 7.76
N LYS A 107 -4.06 -7.97 9.00
CA LYS A 107 -3.90 -6.64 9.57
C LYS A 107 -2.44 -6.27 9.49
N ILE A 108 -2.12 -5.13 8.90
CA ILE A 108 -0.79 -4.54 8.89
C ILE A 108 -0.78 -3.41 9.91
N THR A 109 0.18 -3.42 10.83
CA THR A 109 0.44 -2.30 11.75
C THR A 109 1.85 -1.78 11.54
N ALA A 110 2.08 -0.48 11.68
CA ALA A 110 3.39 0.13 11.46
C ALA A 110 3.51 1.48 12.19
N SER A 111 4.74 1.98 12.28
CA SER A 111 4.99 3.42 12.49
C SER A 111 5.07 4.09 11.11
N LYS A 112 4.14 5.00 10.80
CA LYS A 112 4.10 5.75 9.54
C LYS A 112 4.62 7.18 9.75
N TYR A 113 5.78 7.49 9.18
CA TYR A 113 6.28 8.85 9.13
C TYR A 113 5.74 9.58 7.90
N ASN A 114 5.38 10.87 8.03
CA ASN A 114 5.09 11.80 6.93
C ASN A 114 6.02 13.01 7.03
N ASN A 115 6.71 13.34 5.94
CA ASN A 115 7.59 14.51 5.89
C ASN A 115 6.84 15.86 5.88
N MET A 116 5.59 15.89 5.41
CA MET A 116 4.83 17.13 5.28
C MET A 116 4.42 17.67 6.66
N ASP A 117 4.05 16.77 7.57
CA ASP A 117 3.67 17.09 8.94
C ASP A 117 4.85 16.97 9.92
N CYS A 118 6.00 16.47 9.45
CA CYS A 118 7.14 16.08 10.30
C CYS A 118 6.70 15.20 11.48
N TYR A 119 5.80 14.25 11.24
CA TYR A 119 5.12 13.48 12.27
C TYR A 119 5.20 11.97 12.01
N THR A 120 5.37 11.19 13.08
CA THR A 120 5.29 9.73 13.05
C THR A 120 4.02 9.26 13.75
N ASP A 121 3.10 8.69 12.96
CA ASP A 121 1.93 7.98 13.45
C ASP A 121 2.35 6.56 13.90
N ASN A 122 2.42 6.33 15.20
CA ASN A 122 2.78 5.03 15.78
C ASN A 122 1.62 4.05 15.88
N ASP A 123 0.40 4.50 15.61
CA ASP A 123 -0.83 3.70 15.73
C ASP A 123 -1.41 3.33 14.36
N TYR A 124 -0.62 3.50 13.29
CA TYR A 124 -1.06 3.23 11.93
C TYR A 124 -1.41 1.75 11.71
N TYR A 125 -2.55 1.53 11.05
CA TYR A 125 -2.96 0.20 10.60
C TYR A 125 -3.74 0.24 9.28
N MET A 126 -3.73 -0.90 8.58
CA MET A 126 -4.60 -1.21 7.44
C MET A 126 -5.04 -2.67 7.49
#